data_AF-A0A3M5BEN3-F1
#
_entry.id   AF-A0A3M5BEN3-F1
#
_cell.length_a   1.000
_cell.length_b   1.000
_cell.length_c   1.000
_cell.angle_alpha   90.00
_cell.angle_beta   90.00
_cell.angle_gamma   90.00
#
_symmetry.space_group_name_H-M   'P 1'
#
loop_
_entity.id
_entity.type
_entity.pdbx_description
1 polymer ?
#
loop_
_entity_poly.entity_id
_entity_poly.type
_entity_poly.pdbx_seq_one_letter_code
_entity_poly.pdbx_strand_id
1 'polypeptide(L)' 'MSHAVSRLRDERLARSTKPFIARGSRAPRCPDCRVISSYCLCAWRPAVTAESGMCLLMYDTEPLKPAS' A
#
# COMPACT_ATOMS: atom_id res chain seq x y z
N MET A 1 -9.83 -4.31 7.88
CA MET A 1 -8.75 -3.85 8.78
C MET A 1 -7.57 -3.43 7.91
N SER A 2 -7.17 -2.16 7.93
CA SER A 2 -5.98 -1.69 7.18
C SER A 2 -4.74 -1.83 8.07
N HIS A 3 -3.63 -2.33 7.49
CA HIS A 3 -2.35 -2.43 8.20
C HIS A 3 -1.62 -1.08 8.20
N ALA A 4 -0.59 -0.94 9.04
CA ALA A 4 0.14 0.32 9.23
C ALA A 4 0.61 0.98 7.92
N VAL A 5 1.18 0.21 6.99
CA VAL A 5 1.62 0.73 5.67
C VAL A 5 0.47 1.30 4.83
N SER A 6 -0.69 0.65 4.83
CA SER A 6 -1.87 1.12 4.08
C SER A 6 -2.38 2.42 4.68
N ARG A 7 -2.48 2.51 6.02
CA ARG A 7 -2.86 3.73 6.71
C ARG A 7 -1.88 4.89 6.45
N LEU A 8 -0.57 4.64 6.52
CA LEU A 8 0.45 5.64 6.20
C LEU A 8 0.32 6.13 4.76
N ARG A 9 0.05 5.24 3.80
CA ARG A 9 -0.16 5.62 2.41
C ARG A 9 -1.37 6.55 2.26
N ASP A 10 -2.49 6.24 2.91
CA ASP A 10 -3.70 7.05 2.82
C ASP A 10 -3.48 8.44 3.43
N GLU A 11 -2.81 8.50 4.58
CA GLU A 11 -2.40 9.77 5.22
C GLU A 11 -1.50 10.61 4.29
N ARG A 12 -0.60 9.97 3.53
CA ARG A 12 0.30 10.65 2.60
C ARG A 12 -0.41 11.10 1.33
N LEU A 13 -1.33 10.30 0.79
CA LEU A 13 -2.16 10.69 -0.34
C LEU A 13 -3.02 11.90 0.00
N ALA A 14 -3.62 11.93 1.18
CA ALA A 14 -4.42 13.07 1.65
C ALA A 14 -3.62 14.37 1.75
N ARG A 15 -2.31 14.29 1.99
CA ARG A 15 -1.39 15.44 2.06
C ARG A 15 -0.73 15.78 0.71
N SER A 16 -0.87 14.92 -0.30
CA SER A 16 -0.17 15.08 -1.57
C SER A 16 -0.83 16.15 -2.42
N THR A 17 -0.09 17.22 -2.73
CA THR A 17 -0.57 18.31 -3.60
C THR A 17 -0.29 18.07 -5.08
N LYS A 18 0.48 17.02 -5.41
CA LYS A 18 0.84 16.63 -6.78
C LYS A 18 0.58 15.14 -7.00
N PRO A 19 0.23 14.72 -8.24
CA PRO A 19 0.17 13.31 -8.59
C PRO A 19 1.53 12.64 -8.40
N PHE A 20 1.56 11.47 -7.75
CA PHE A 20 2.78 10.70 -7.61
C PHE A 20 2.98 9.78 -8.82
N ILE A 21 3.85 10.21 -9.76
CA ILE A 21 4.14 9.46 -10.99
C ILE A 21 5.50 8.77 -10.85
N ALA A 22 5.51 7.53 -10.39
CA ALA A 22 6.69 6.69 -10.39
C ALA A 22 6.72 5.75 -11.60
N ARG A 23 7.90 5.18 -11.91
CA ARG A 23 8.03 4.14 -12.94
C ARG A 23 7.09 2.96 -12.61
N GLY A 24 6.25 2.55 -13.56
CA GLY A 24 5.25 1.49 -13.36
C GLY A 24 3.90 1.96 -12.76
N SER A 25 3.67 3.27 -12.63
CA SER A 25 2.41 3.86 -12.13
C SER A 25 1.23 3.83 -13.12
N ARG A 26 1.44 3.43 -14.38
CA ARG A 26 0.41 3.49 -15.44
C ARG A 26 -0.68 2.42 -15.32
N ALA A 27 -0.41 1.32 -14.62
CA ALA A 27 -1.38 0.25 -14.43
C ALA A 27 -2.22 0.54 -13.17
N PRO A 28 -3.57 0.45 -13.24
CA PRO A 28 -4.42 0.53 -12.06
C PRO A 28 -4.10 -0.65 -11.13
N ARG A 29 -4.01 -0.34 -9.83
CA ARG A 29 -3.65 -1.29 -8.77
C ARG A 29 -4.73 -1.29 -7.71
N CYS A 30 -4.91 -2.44 -7.06
CA CYS A 30 -5.81 -2.57 -5.92
C CYS A 30 -5.42 -1.54 -4.82
N PRO A 31 -6.38 -0.80 -4.24
CA PRO A 31 -6.08 0.17 -3.17
C PRO A 31 -5.50 -0.49 -1.92
N ASP A 32 -5.87 -1.75 -1.66
CA ASP A 32 -5.42 -2.52 -0.49
C ASP A 32 -4.11 -3.27 -0.76
N CYS A 33 -4.12 -4.30 -1.61
CA CYS A 33 -2.95 -5.16 -1.83
C CYS A 33 -1.91 -4.58 -2.79
N ARG A 34 -2.23 -3.50 -3.51
CA ARG A 34 -1.33 -2.77 -4.43
C ARG A 34 -0.77 -3.58 -5.61
N VAL A 35 -1.23 -4.81 -5.80
CA VAL A 35 -1.02 -5.60 -7.02
C VAL A 35 -1.92 -5.05 -8.14
N ILE A 36 -1.52 -5.26 -9.40
CA ILE A 36 -2.35 -4.94 -10.58
C ILE A 36 -3.74 -5.58 -10.40
N SER A 37 -4.80 -4.84 -10.74
CA SER A 37 -6.19 -5.26 -10.42
C SER A 37 -6.55 -6.66 -10.92
N SER A 38 -6.03 -7.10 -12.06
CA SER A 38 -6.24 -8.46 -12.60
C SER A 38 -5.61 -9.58 -11.78
N TYR A 39 -4.67 -9.26 -10.89
CA TYR A 39 -3.96 -10.19 -10.01
C TYR A 39 -4.23 -9.85 -8.53
N CYS A 40 -5.39 -9.27 -8.23
CA CYS A 40 -5.75 -8.89 -6.86
C CYS A 40 -5.76 -10.12 -5.94
N LEU A 41 -5.03 -10.03 -4.82
CA LEU A 41 -4.91 -11.11 -3.83
C LEU A 41 -5.79 -10.89 -2.59
N CYS A 42 -6.59 -9.82 -2.54
CA CYS A 42 -7.34 -9.47 -1.32
C CYS A 42 -8.30 -10.58 -0.87
N ALA A 43 -8.95 -11.27 -1.81
CA ALA A 43 -9.86 -12.38 -1.51
C ALA A 43 -9.16 -13.61 -0.90
N TRP A 44 -7.84 -13.71 -1.06
CA TRP A 44 -7.02 -14.84 -0.63
C TRP A 44 -6.23 -14.55 0.65
N ARG A 45 -6.42 -13.37 1.25
CA ARG A 45 -5.68 -12.96 2.45
C ARG A 45 -6.18 -13.76 3.66
N PRO A 46 -5.35 -14.61 4.29
CA PRO A 46 -5.76 -15.32 5.48
C PRO A 46 -5.89 -14.35 6.65
N ALA A 47 -6.92 -14.55 7.47
CA ALA A 47 -7.02 -13.92 8.77
C ALA A 47 -6.45 -14.88 9.81
N VAL A 48 -5.31 -14.51 10.40
CA VAL A 48 -4.63 -15.32 11.42
C VAL A 48 -4.48 -14.52 12.70
N THR A 49 -4.62 -15.18 13.84
CA THR A 49 -4.25 -14.62 15.13
C THR A 49 -2.74 -14.70 15.28
N ALA A 50 -2.09 -13.57 15.57
CA ALA A 50 -0.63 -13.50 15.74
C ALA A 50 -0.29 -12.74 17.03
N GLU A 51 0.67 -13.24 17.78
CA GLU A 51 1.26 -12.58 18.95
C GLU A 51 2.62 -11.97 18.60
N SER A 52 2.66 -11.18 17.52
CA SER A 52 3.87 -10.51 17.05
C SER A 52 3.61 -9.04 16.73
N GLY A 53 4.57 -8.20 17.10
CA GLY A 53 4.58 -6.77 16.79
C GLY A 53 5.63 -6.46 15.73
N MET A 54 5.31 -5.56 14.80
CA MET A 54 6.24 -5.11 13.75
C MET A 54 6.32 -3.58 13.77
N CYS A 55 7.54 -3.04 13.66
CA CYS A 55 7.77 -1.62 13.44
C CYS A 55 8.48 -1.45 12.09
N LEU A 56 7.87 -0.67 11.19
CA LEU A 56 8.42 -0.40 9.86
C LEU A 56 8.90 1.05 9.83
N LEU A 57 10.19 1.24 9.58
CA LEU A 57 10.77 2.53 9.28
C LEU A 57 10.70 2.75 7.77
N MET A 58 9.97 3.78 7.35
CA MET A 58 9.77 4.11 5.93
C MET A 58 10.11 5.58 5.72
N TYR A 59 10.72 5.89 4.59
CA TYR A 59 10.87 7.28 4.17
C TYR A 59 9.50 7.89 3.84
N ASP A 60 9.34 9.20 4.01
CA ASP A 60 8.07 9.93 3.96
C ASP A 60 7.17 9.57 2.77
N THR A 61 7.77 9.49 1.57
CA THR A 61 7.07 9.22 0.30
C THR A 61 7.21 7.77 -0.16
N GLU A 62 7.88 6.91 0.60
CA GLU A 62 8.06 5.50 0.27
C GLU A 62 6.75 4.72 0.16
N PRO A 63 5.72 4.92 1.03
CA PRO A 63 4.43 4.25 0.90
C PRO A 63 3.68 4.56 -0.41
N LEU A 64 4.04 5.66 -1.09
CA LEU A 64 3.44 6.06 -2.37
C LEU A 64 4.04 5.31 -3.57
N LYS A 65 5.26 4.78 -3.41
CA LYS A 65 5.96 4.03 -4.47
C LYS A 65 5.12 2.82 -4.91
N PRO A 66 5.04 2.52 -6.21
CA PRO A 66 4.38 1.31 -6.68
C PRO A 66 5.13 0.11 -6.10
N ALA A 67 4.40 -0.88 -5.61
CA ALA A 67 4.98 -2.20 -5.38
C ALA A 67 5.46 -2.73 -6.73
N SER A 68 6.71 -3.20 -6.79
CA SER A 68 7.26 -3.91 -7.96
C SER A 68 6.33 -5.05 -8.35
#